data_AF-A0A6A4UB97-F1
#
_entry.id   AF-A0A6A4UB97-F1
#
_cell.length_a   1.000
_cell.length_b   1.000
_cell.length_c   1.000
_cell.angle_alpha   90.00
_cell.angle_beta   90.00
_cell.angle_gamma   90.00
#
_symmetry.space_group_name_H-M   'P 1'
#
loop_
_entity.id
_entity.type
_entity.pdbx_description
1 polymer ?
#
loop_
_entity_poly.entity_id
_entity_poly.type
_entity_poly.pdbx_seq_one_letter_code
_entity_poly.pdbx_strand_id
1 'polypeptide(L)'
;MNDVKVARWARILLGLLTLVVLGFTLSAYPKPTMNPGLAALTGEVAGLGSVAGGFLGRQLGLALIAAAGAALGSRLAMLFGSFALLFFNLHDAVLMSLAGAGGIGAISGLILAVLAGVVFFKSFSTRAA
;
A
#
# COMPACT_ATOMS: atom_id res chain seq x y z
N MET A 1 -5.36 28.42 -0.93
CA MET A 1 -4.98 27.03 -1.29
C MET A 1 -5.93 26.59 -2.38
N ASN A 2 -5.42 26.28 -3.57
CA ASN A 2 -6.28 25.84 -4.67
C ASN A 2 -6.80 24.43 -4.36
N ASP A 3 -8.08 24.34 -3.98
CA ASP A 3 -8.80 23.07 -3.84
C ASP A 3 -8.85 22.38 -5.20
N VAL A 4 -7.87 21.53 -5.47
CA VAL A 4 -8.01 20.59 -6.57
C VAL A 4 -9.13 19.65 -6.15
N LYS A 5 -10.26 19.69 -6.88
CA LYS A 5 -11.35 18.74 -6.69
C LYS A 5 -10.82 17.32 -6.91
N VAL A 6 -10.37 16.68 -5.85
CA VAL A 6 -9.98 15.27 -5.88
C VAL A 6 -11.23 14.47 -6.25
N ALA A 7 -11.13 13.73 -7.35
CA ALA A 7 -12.26 12.99 -7.86
C ALA A 7 -12.76 11.97 -6.82
N ARG A 8 -14.09 11.83 -6.71
CA ARG A 8 -14.72 10.95 -5.71
C ARG A 8 -14.21 9.51 -5.77
N TRP A 9 -13.94 8.99 -6.97
CA TRP A 9 -13.39 7.64 -7.16
C TRP A 9 -12.01 7.47 -6.49
N ALA A 10 -11.14 8.49 -6.54
CA ALA A 10 -9.81 8.43 -5.94
C ALA A 10 -9.89 8.39 -4.42
N ARG A 11 -10.82 9.16 -3.84
CA ARG A 11 -11.10 9.14 -2.39
C ARG A 11 -11.57 7.77 -1.92
N ILE A 12 -12.54 7.19 -2.63
CA ILE A 12 -13.08 5.87 -2.31
C ILE A 12 -11.99 4.81 -2.42
N LEU A 13 -11.24 4.80 -3.53
CA LEU A 13 -10.21 3.80 -3.77
C LEU A 13 -9.07 3.90 -2.74
N LEU A 14 -8.58 5.10 -2.42
CA LEU A 14 -7.56 5.28 -1.39
C LEU A 14 -8.07 4.94 0.01
N GLY A 15 -9.34 5.25 0.31
CA GLY A 15 -9.97 4.81 1.55
C GLY A 15 -9.98 3.29 1.68
N LEU A 16 -10.41 2.58 0.63
CA LEU A 16 -10.42 1.12 0.59
C LEU A 16 -9.00 0.53 0.71
N LEU A 17 -8.04 1.04 -0.06
CA LEU A 17 -6.65 0.60 0.03
C LEU A 17 -6.07 0.79 1.44
N THR A 18 -6.39 1.91 2.08
CA THR A 18 -5.95 2.19 3.46
C THR A 18 -6.55 1.21 4.45
N LEU A 19 -7.83 0.84 4.30
CA LEU A 19 -8.48 -0.17 5.15
C LEU A 19 -7.86 -1.56 4.98
N VAL A 20 -7.51 -1.93 3.74
CA VAL A 20 -6.83 -3.21 3.46
C VAL A 20 -5.46 -3.24 4.15
N VAL A 21 -4.64 -2.20 3.94
CA VAL A 21 -3.31 -2.10 4.57
C VAL A 21 -3.44 -2.06 6.10
N LEU A 22 -4.44 -1.37 6.64
CA LEU A 22 -4.73 -1.33 8.08
C LEU A 22 -5.04 -2.73 8.61
N GLY A 23 -5.89 -3.50 7.94
CA GLY A 23 -6.21 -4.88 8.33
C GLY A 23 -4.97 -5.75 8.43
N PHE A 24 -4.13 -5.75 7.39
CA PHE A 24 -2.87 -6.50 7.38
C PHE A 24 -1.87 -6.04 8.45
N THR A 25 -1.82 -4.74 8.71
CA THR A 25 -0.91 -4.15 9.71
C THR A 25 -1.35 -4.47 11.13
N LEU A 26 -2.66 -4.34 11.43
CA LEU A 26 -3.21 -4.68 12.74
C LEU A 26 -3.07 -6.15 13.05
N SER A 27 -3.31 -7.05 12.08
CA SER A 27 -3.10 -8.48 12.27
C SER A 27 -1.64 -8.83 12.56
N ALA A 28 -0.68 -8.12 11.96
CA ALA A 28 0.75 -8.35 12.20
C ALA A 28 1.27 -7.79 13.53
N TYR A 29 0.56 -6.83 14.14
CA TYR A 29 1.00 -6.10 15.33
C TYR A 29 1.21 -6.98 16.58
N PRO A 30 0.29 -7.88 16.97
CA PRO A 30 0.50 -8.73 18.15
C PRO A 30 1.57 -9.80 17.91
N LYS A 31 1.60 -10.39 16.70
CA LYS A 31 2.61 -11.36 16.24
C LYS A 31 2.70 -11.30 14.71
N PRO A 32 3.90 -11.12 14.10
CA PRO A 32 4.02 -11.02 12.63
C PRO A 32 3.41 -12.21 11.87
N THR A 33 3.51 -13.42 12.42
CA THR A 33 2.98 -14.66 11.82
C THR A 33 1.45 -14.74 11.75
N MET A 34 0.73 -13.83 12.42
CA MET A 34 -0.73 -13.72 12.31
C MET A 34 -1.16 -13.03 11.00
N ASN A 35 -0.23 -12.40 10.28
CA ASN A 35 -0.47 -11.94 8.93
C ASN A 35 -0.27 -13.11 7.95
N PRO A 36 -1.28 -13.48 7.13
CA PRO A 36 -1.18 -14.59 6.19
C PRO A 36 0.00 -14.49 5.22
N GLY A 37 0.41 -13.27 4.85
CA GLY A 37 1.56 -13.01 3.99
C GLY A 37 2.92 -13.21 4.68
N LEU A 38 2.94 -13.16 6.01
CA LEU A 38 4.15 -13.37 6.83
C LEU A 38 4.17 -14.75 7.50
N ALA A 39 3.02 -15.44 7.57
CA ALA A 39 2.88 -16.77 8.16
C ALA A 39 3.72 -17.84 7.46
N ALA A 40 4.06 -17.63 6.19
CA ALA A 40 4.88 -18.53 5.39
C ALA A 40 6.40 -18.37 5.63
N LEU A 41 6.83 -17.36 6.40
CA LEU A 41 8.25 -17.13 6.68
C LEU A 41 8.76 -18.12 7.74
N THR A 42 9.70 -18.99 7.36
CA THR A 42 10.33 -19.99 8.24
C THR A 42 11.86 -19.83 8.22
N GLY A 43 12.55 -20.42 9.21
CA GLY A 43 14.02 -20.37 9.31
C GLY A 43 14.59 -18.97 9.64
N GLU A 44 15.77 -18.64 9.12
CA GLU A 44 16.43 -17.34 9.31
C GLU A 44 15.56 -16.14 8.86
N VAL A 45 14.67 -16.38 7.89
CA VAL A 45 13.73 -15.40 7.35
C VAL A 45 12.62 -15.03 8.36
N ALA A 46 12.38 -15.85 9.39
CA ALA A 46 11.45 -15.51 10.47
C ALA A 46 11.94 -14.29 11.30
N GLY A 47 13.28 -14.09 11.39
CA GLY A 47 13.87 -12.91 12.02
C GLY A 47 13.53 -11.60 11.29
N LEU A 48 13.32 -11.68 9.97
CA LEU A 48 12.82 -10.57 9.15
C LEU A 48 11.36 -10.23 9.45
N GLY A 49 10.60 -11.09 10.13
CA GLY A 49 9.22 -10.82 10.52
C GLY A 49 9.08 -9.59 11.43
N SER A 50 10.06 -9.33 12.30
CA SER A 50 10.11 -8.12 13.13
C SER A 50 10.34 -6.85 12.29
N VAL A 51 11.17 -6.94 11.25
CA VAL A 51 11.42 -5.87 10.27
C VAL A 51 10.21 -5.68 9.35
N ALA A 52 9.52 -6.77 9.00
CA ALA A 52 8.32 -6.77 8.17
C ALA A 52 7.14 -6.09 8.85
N GLY A 53 6.98 -6.26 10.17
CA GLY A 53 5.99 -5.50 10.95
C GLY A 53 6.23 -3.98 10.89
N GLY A 54 7.49 -3.55 11.04
CA GLY A 54 7.87 -2.13 10.88
C GLY A 54 7.75 -1.63 9.44
N PHE A 55 7.85 -2.51 8.44
CA PHE A 55 7.58 -2.19 7.04
C PHE A 55 6.08 -2.00 6.77
N LEU A 56 5.23 -2.89 7.29
CA LEU A 56 3.77 -2.75 7.23
C LEU A 56 3.30 -1.46 7.92
N GLY A 57 3.85 -1.14 9.09
CA GLY A 57 3.55 0.13 9.78
C GLY A 57 3.91 1.37 8.95
N ARG A 58 5.04 1.34 8.24
CA ARG A 58 5.43 2.42 7.32
C ARG A 58 4.50 2.52 6.10
N GLN A 59 4.13 1.39 5.52
CA GLN A 59 3.14 1.36 4.44
C GLN A 59 1.78 1.91 4.89
N LEU A 60 1.33 1.55 6.10
CA LEU A 60 0.10 2.10 6.68
C LEU A 60 0.19 3.62 6.87
N GLY A 61 1.30 4.14 7.40
CA GLY A 61 1.52 5.58 7.53
C GLY A 61 1.38 6.32 6.18
N LEU A 62 1.94 5.75 5.11
CA LEU A 62 1.85 6.32 3.77
C LEU A 62 0.45 6.20 3.16
N ALA A 63 -0.26 5.09 3.45
CA ALA A 63 -1.67 4.92 3.09
C ALA A 63 -2.54 6.00 3.75
N LEU A 64 -2.33 6.25 5.05
CA LEU A 64 -3.03 7.28 5.81
C LEU A 64 -2.74 8.68 5.27
N ILE A 65 -1.49 8.99 4.89
CA ILE A 65 -1.13 10.25 4.22
C ILE A 65 -1.87 10.38 2.88
N ALA A 66 -1.95 9.30 2.09
CA ALA A 66 -2.68 9.30 0.82
C ALA A 66 -4.18 9.59 1.03
N ALA A 67 -4.81 8.89 1.98
CA ALA A 67 -6.21 9.04 2.31
C ALA A 67 -6.53 10.42 2.89
N ALA A 68 -5.69 10.93 3.79
CA ALA A 68 -5.80 12.29 4.32
C ALA A 68 -5.66 13.33 3.19
N GLY A 69 -4.70 13.15 2.29
CA GLY A 69 -4.56 13.99 1.10
C GLY A 69 -5.81 13.99 0.23
N ALA A 70 -6.40 12.82 0.00
CA ALA A 70 -7.63 12.69 -0.77
C ALA A 70 -8.85 13.32 -0.09
N ALA A 71 -8.98 13.16 1.23
CA ALA A 71 -10.06 13.72 2.05
C ALA A 71 -9.98 15.25 2.15
N LEU A 72 -8.77 15.78 2.39
CA LEU A 72 -8.51 17.20 2.57
C LEU A 72 -8.28 17.96 1.25
N GLY A 73 -8.33 17.28 0.10
CA GLY A 73 -8.09 17.90 -1.21
C GLY A 73 -6.61 18.20 -1.52
N SER A 74 -5.68 17.72 -0.70
CA SER A 74 -4.24 17.86 -0.94
C SER A 74 -3.75 16.84 -1.97
N ARG A 75 -3.65 17.31 -3.21
CA ARG A 75 -3.15 16.50 -4.34
C ARG A 75 -1.72 16.00 -4.14
N LEU A 76 -0.82 16.81 -3.55
CA LEU A 76 0.56 16.41 -3.32
C LEU A 76 0.66 15.24 -2.34
N ALA A 77 -0.06 15.32 -1.22
CA ALA A 77 -0.12 14.23 -0.24
C ALA A 77 -0.72 12.96 -0.86
N MET A 78 -1.78 13.12 -1.66
CA MET A 78 -2.40 12.02 -2.40
C MET A 78 -1.42 11.37 -3.40
N LEU A 79 -0.69 12.15 -4.18
CA LEU A 79 0.29 11.64 -5.16
C LEU A 79 1.46 10.94 -4.47
N PHE A 80 2.03 11.53 -3.41
CA PHE A 80 3.10 10.90 -2.64
C PHE A 80 2.66 9.58 -2.02
N GLY A 81 1.50 9.57 -1.36
CA GLY A 81 0.99 8.37 -0.72
C GLY A 81 0.60 7.28 -1.72
N SER A 82 -0.05 7.63 -2.83
CA SER A 82 -0.38 6.65 -3.88
C SER A 82 0.85 6.10 -4.60
N PHE A 83 1.88 6.93 -4.84
CA PHE A 83 3.17 6.46 -5.36
C PHE A 83 3.85 5.48 -4.39
N ALA A 84 3.89 5.81 -3.10
CA ALA A 84 4.48 4.93 -2.10
C ALA A 84 3.77 3.57 -2.04
N LEU A 85 2.43 3.58 -2.06
CA LEU A 85 1.63 2.35 -2.10
C LEU A 85 1.92 1.53 -3.36
N LEU A 86 1.98 2.18 -4.52
CA LEU A 86 2.38 1.51 -5.78
C LEU A 86 3.76 0.86 -5.64
N PHE A 87 4.76 1.64 -5.21
CA PHE A 87 6.15 1.19 -5.13
C PHE A 87 6.32 0.01 -4.17
N PHE A 88 5.85 0.13 -2.93
CA PHE A 88 6.06 -0.91 -1.92
C PHE A 88 5.31 -2.20 -2.24
N ASN A 89 4.08 -2.11 -2.74
CA ASN A 89 3.32 -3.32 -3.10
C ASN A 89 3.87 -4.00 -4.36
N LEU A 90 4.38 -3.23 -5.33
CA LEU A 90 5.04 -3.80 -6.51
C LEU A 90 6.37 -4.45 -6.15
N HIS A 91 7.17 -3.78 -5.32
CA HIS A 91 8.43 -4.30 -4.81
C HIS A 91 8.24 -5.61 -4.06
N ASP A 92 7.28 -5.68 -3.12
CA ASP A 92 6.95 -6.92 -2.41
C ASP A 92 6.49 -8.02 -3.36
N ALA A 93 5.60 -7.71 -4.30
CA ALA A 93 5.09 -8.69 -5.26
C ALA A 93 6.22 -9.32 -6.10
N VAL A 94 7.14 -8.49 -6.60
CA VAL A 94 8.31 -8.94 -7.37
C VAL A 94 9.24 -9.78 -6.52
N LEU A 95 9.61 -9.31 -5.31
CA LEU A 95 10.51 -10.05 -4.44
C LEU A 95 9.93 -11.39 -3.97
N MET A 96 8.66 -11.42 -3.59
CA MET A 96 7.99 -12.67 -3.20
C MET A 96 7.94 -13.65 -4.37
N SER A 97 7.69 -13.17 -5.60
CA SER A 97 7.70 -14.01 -6.79
C SER A 97 9.10 -14.58 -7.09
N LEU A 98 10.14 -13.73 -7.05
CA LEU A 98 11.53 -14.13 -7.29
C LEU A 98 12.09 -15.08 -6.21
N ALA A 99 11.63 -14.94 -4.96
CA ALA A 99 11.99 -15.82 -3.86
C ALA A 99 11.27 -17.19 -3.87
N GLY A 100 10.51 -17.49 -4.95
CA GLY A 100 9.75 -18.74 -5.07
C GLY A 100 8.44 -18.77 -4.28
N ALA A 101 8.08 -17.66 -3.61
CA ALA A 101 6.83 -17.48 -2.86
C ALA A 101 5.74 -16.78 -3.70
N GLY A 102 5.72 -17.02 -5.03
CA GLY A 102 4.82 -16.42 -6.03
C GLY A 102 3.33 -16.81 -5.91
N GLY A 103 2.84 -17.07 -4.70
CA GLY A 103 1.45 -17.41 -4.42
C GLY A 103 0.54 -16.19 -4.21
N ILE A 104 -0.50 -16.40 -3.41
CA ILE A 104 -1.58 -15.41 -3.16
C ILE A 104 -1.03 -14.06 -2.64
N GLY A 105 0.04 -14.07 -1.84
CA GLY A 105 0.68 -12.85 -1.34
C GLY A 105 1.24 -11.97 -2.46
N ALA A 106 2.01 -12.56 -3.39
CA ALA A 106 2.57 -11.84 -4.53
C ALA A 106 1.49 -11.29 -5.47
N ILE A 107 0.46 -12.09 -5.75
CA ILE A 107 -0.70 -11.66 -6.56
C ILE A 107 -1.43 -10.50 -5.88
N SER A 108 -1.67 -10.59 -4.57
CA SER A 108 -2.34 -9.53 -3.81
C SER A 108 -1.54 -8.24 -3.83
N GLY A 109 -0.21 -8.33 -3.61
CA GLY A 109 0.70 -7.18 -3.73
C GLY A 109 0.62 -6.55 -5.12
N LEU A 110 0.62 -7.35 -6.19
CA LEU A 110 0.52 -6.82 -7.56
C LEU A 110 -0.82 -6.09 -7.79
N ILE A 111 -1.93 -6.65 -7.31
CA ILE A 111 -3.25 -6.02 -7.43
C ILE A 111 -3.27 -4.68 -6.68
N LEU A 112 -2.78 -4.64 -5.44
CA LEU A 112 -2.73 -3.40 -4.66
C LEU A 112 -1.84 -2.35 -5.32
N ALA A 113 -0.71 -2.78 -5.89
CA ALA A 113 0.19 -1.91 -6.66
C ALA A 113 -0.53 -1.31 -7.87
N VAL A 114 -1.21 -2.12 -8.67
CA VAL A 114 -1.97 -1.65 -9.85
C VAL A 114 -3.05 -0.65 -9.44
N LEU A 115 -3.82 -0.93 -8.40
CA LEU A 115 -4.88 -0.03 -7.91
C LEU A 115 -4.30 1.31 -7.44
N ALA A 116 -3.20 1.30 -6.68
CA ALA A 116 -2.50 2.51 -6.28
C ALA A 116 -1.93 3.27 -7.49
N GLY A 117 -1.42 2.55 -8.49
CA GLY A 117 -0.95 3.11 -9.76
C GLY A 117 -2.06 3.81 -10.53
N VAL A 118 -3.26 3.23 -10.61
CA VAL A 118 -4.44 3.89 -11.22
C VAL A 118 -4.73 5.22 -10.54
N VAL A 119 -4.69 5.27 -9.20
CA VAL A 119 -4.86 6.52 -8.46
C VAL A 119 -3.77 7.52 -8.84
N PHE A 120 -2.50 7.11 -8.79
CA PHE A 120 -1.36 7.96 -9.07
C PHE A 120 -1.42 8.54 -10.50
N PHE A 121 -1.45 7.70 -11.53
CA PHE A 121 -1.38 8.12 -12.93
C PHE A 121 -2.58 8.98 -13.32
N LYS A 122 -3.80 8.57 -12.97
CA LYS A 122 -5.00 9.36 -13.32
C LYS A 122 -5.07 10.68 -12.55
N SER A 123 -4.56 10.72 -11.32
CA SER A 123 -4.44 11.96 -10.56
C SER A 123 -3.26 12.83 -11.00
N PHE A 124 -2.26 12.27 -11.68
CA PHE A 124 -1.17 13.00 -12.29
C PHE A 124 -1.61 13.65 -13.60
N SER A 125 -2.27 12.89 -14.48
CA SER A 125 -2.68 13.32 -15.82
C SER A 125 -3.81 14.35 -15.86
N THR A 126 -4.60 14.48 -14.79
CA THR A 126 -5.66 15.51 -14.64
C THR A 126 -5.14 16.95 -14.49
N ARG A 127 -3.85 17.21 -14.80
CA ARG A 127 -3.24 18.55 -14.90
C ARG A 127 -2.92 18.98 -16.34
N ALA A 128 -2.95 18.05 -17.30
CA ALA A 128 -2.41 18.27 -18.64
C ALA A 128 -3.44 18.83 -19.65
N ALA A 129 -4.58 19.34 -19.18
CA ALA A 129 -5.60 19.98 -20.01
C ALA A 129 -6.01 21.31 -19.37
#